data_AF-A0AAE3XDK1-F1
#
_entry.id   AF-A0AAE3XDK1-F1
#
_cell.length_a   1.000
_cell.length_b   1.000
_cell.length_c   1.000
_cell.angle_alpha   90.00
_cell.angle_beta   90.00
_cell.angle_gamma   90.00
#
_symmetry.space_group_name_H-M   'P 1'
#
loop_
_entity.id
_entity.type
_entity.pdbx_description
1 polymer ?
#
loop_
_entity_poly.entity_id
_entity_poly.type
_entity_poly.pdbx_seq_one_letter_code
_entity_poly.pdbx_strand_id
1 'polypeptide(L)'
;MIRAALLCLLVLLTACAPQAGAATTFPPAQAGVALAVSAALPPSLTPSAAELEPLMQAVYTAYRDEADFVFIVANNASHPSGVAHYGSYQPVRNDTRGLGMALFDAGARFGSRGPAARLQGVMIFPSRDAILYGPSLHELAHRWGNDLVASGDDGHFGFSSAGRQLGGFDARTFQDLGGGTYQATSGQPGARTFGLIANGGNSVPYSDVELYAMGVIAPQDVAPFQVADGARWVDETRGTFTARSVRTVTAADLTAQHGPRQPDVRRSQKTFTVLTVLVDRELPSAADVQAVQAAVAHLTQVGSDGDDRYFTFWEATRGLADLRVLDAGALRR
;
A
#
# COMPACT_ATOMS: atom_id res chain seq x y z
N MET A 1 -37.26 -33.34 45.97
CA MET A 1 -37.07 -34.68 45.37
C MET A 1 -37.28 -34.56 43.86
N ILE A 2 -36.25 -34.91 43.08
CA ILE A 2 -36.32 -35.52 41.72
C ILE A 2 -36.87 -34.60 40.60
N ARG A 3 -36.01 -33.93 39.82
CA ARG A 3 -35.40 -34.30 38.51
C ARG A 3 -36.07 -33.51 37.36
N ALA A 4 -35.29 -32.65 36.71
CA ALA A 4 -35.50 -32.27 35.31
C ALA A 4 -34.14 -32.34 34.61
N ALA A 5 -34.10 -33.10 33.52
CA ALA A 5 -32.90 -33.53 32.83
C ALA A 5 -32.26 -32.38 32.04
N LEU A 6 -30.95 -32.21 32.21
CA LEU A 6 -30.11 -31.38 31.36
C LEU A 6 -29.65 -32.25 30.18
N LEU A 7 -30.19 -31.98 28.99
CA LEU A 7 -29.77 -32.63 27.76
C LEU A 7 -28.50 -31.93 27.25
N CYS A 8 -27.36 -32.61 27.36
CA CYS A 8 -26.11 -32.24 26.70
C CYS A 8 -26.30 -32.22 25.18
N LEU A 9 -26.26 -31.03 24.56
CA LEU A 9 -26.06 -30.91 23.13
C LEU A 9 -24.58 -30.56 22.89
N LEU A 10 -23.79 -31.60 22.68
CA LEU A 10 -22.42 -31.51 22.20
C LEU A 10 -22.49 -31.16 20.70
N VAL A 11 -22.46 -29.87 20.36
CA VAL A 11 -22.25 -29.44 18.97
C VAL A 11 -20.77 -29.63 18.67
N LEU A 12 -20.44 -30.75 18.02
CA LEU A 12 -19.16 -30.89 17.33
C LEU A 12 -19.07 -29.79 16.27
N LEU A 13 -18.28 -28.76 16.55
CA LEU A 13 -17.65 -27.95 15.51
C LEU A 13 -16.70 -28.86 14.76
N THR A 14 -17.17 -29.46 13.66
CA THR A 14 -16.28 -29.96 12.62
C THR A 14 -15.49 -28.77 12.09
N ALA A 15 -14.25 -28.64 12.57
CA ALA A 15 -13.25 -27.86 11.88
C ALA A 15 -13.13 -28.47 10.48
N CYS A 16 -13.64 -27.77 9.46
CA CYS A 16 -13.26 -28.06 8.09
C CYS A 16 -11.75 -27.88 8.02
N ALA A 17 -11.04 -29.00 7.84
CA ALA A 17 -9.68 -28.96 7.36
C ALA A 17 -9.64 -28.12 6.06
N PRO A 18 -8.62 -27.28 5.84
CA PRO A 18 -8.49 -26.58 4.57
C PRO A 18 -8.46 -27.64 3.47
N GLN A 19 -9.39 -27.54 2.51
CA GLN A 19 -9.31 -28.32 1.28
C GLN A 19 -7.91 -28.09 0.71
N ALA A 20 -7.20 -29.17 0.39
CA ALA A 20 -5.93 -29.12 -0.30
C ALA A 20 -6.14 -28.44 -1.66
N GLY A 21 -6.01 -27.11 -1.69
CA GLY A 21 -6.02 -26.32 -2.90
C GLY A 21 -4.90 -26.81 -3.81
N ALA A 22 -5.16 -26.85 -5.11
CA ALA A 22 -4.16 -27.20 -6.11
C ALA A 22 -2.82 -26.52 -5.77
N ALA A 23 -1.75 -27.30 -5.67
CA ALA A 23 -0.45 -26.80 -5.22
C ALA A 23 0.00 -25.66 -6.15
N THR A 24 0.29 -24.50 -5.57
CA THR A 24 0.96 -23.43 -6.32
C THR A 24 2.36 -23.92 -6.68
N THR A 25 2.69 -23.87 -7.97
CA THR A 25 4.01 -24.28 -8.45
C THR A 25 4.80 -23.05 -8.88
N PHE A 26 6.13 -23.12 -8.74
CA PHE A 26 7.04 -22.06 -9.12
C PHE A 26 7.95 -22.53 -10.25
N PRO A 27 7.59 -22.30 -11.53
CA PRO A 27 8.48 -22.53 -12.68
C PRO A 27 9.81 -21.76 -12.54
N PRO A 28 10.85 -22.08 -13.34
CA PRO A 28 12.10 -21.33 -13.34
C PRO A 28 11.85 -19.82 -13.39
N ALA A 29 12.48 -19.08 -12.47
CA ALA A 29 12.31 -17.64 -12.41
C ALA A 29 12.96 -16.97 -13.62
N GLN A 30 12.40 -15.83 -14.03
CA GLN A 30 12.97 -14.96 -15.04
C GLN A 30 13.63 -13.77 -14.34
N ALA A 31 14.60 -13.10 -14.98
CA ALA A 31 15.37 -12.03 -14.33
C ALA A 31 14.46 -11.02 -13.61
N GLY A 32 14.54 -10.92 -12.28
CA GLY A 32 13.75 -10.00 -11.47
C GLY A 32 12.26 -10.36 -11.23
N VAL A 33 11.74 -11.46 -11.77
CA VAL A 33 10.32 -11.85 -11.60
C VAL A 33 10.19 -13.35 -11.29
N ALA A 34 9.58 -13.66 -10.14
CA ALA A 34 9.13 -15.00 -9.80
C ALA A 34 7.82 -15.32 -10.52
N LEU A 35 7.66 -16.57 -10.98
CA LEU A 35 6.43 -17.03 -11.62
C LEU A 35 5.72 -17.98 -10.67
N ALA A 36 4.42 -17.79 -10.48
CA ALA A 36 3.57 -18.68 -9.71
C ALA A 36 2.40 -19.15 -10.58
N VAL A 37 2.27 -20.46 -10.75
CA VAL A 37 1.17 -21.08 -11.48
C VAL A 37 0.24 -21.76 -10.46
N SER A 38 -1.01 -21.29 -10.41
CA SER A 38 -2.03 -21.81 -9.48
C SER A 38 -3.42 -21.78 -10.10
N ALA A 39 -4.01 -22.97 -10.30
CA ALA A 39 -5.38 -23.11 -10.75
C ALA A 39 -6.42 -22.62 -9.71
N ALA A 40 -6.01 -22.52 -8.43
CA ALA A 40 -6.88 -22.13 -7.34
C ALA A 40 -7.04 -20.61 -7.20
N LEU A 41 -6.13 -19.82 -7.79
CA LEU A 41 -6.17 -18.36 -7.62
C LEU A 41 -7.17 -17.73 -8.60
N PRO A 42 -8.06 -16.84 -8.12
CA PRO A 42 -8.94 -16.09 -8.99
C PRO A 42 -8.13 -15.08 -9.81
N PRO A 43 -8.50 -14.80 -11.08
CA PRO A 43 -7.81 -13.82 -11.91
C PRO A 43 -7.77 -12.41 -11.29
N SER A 44 -8.72 -12.10 -10.42
CA SER A 44 -8.86 -10.80 -9.77
C SER A 44 -8.03 -10.63 -8.50
N LEU A 45 -7.40 -11.70 -7.99
CA LEU A 45 -6.69 -11.74 -6.71
C LEU A 45 -7.42 -10.94 -5.62
N THR A 46 -8.56 -11.44 -5.17
CA THR A 46 -9.26 -10.82 -4.05
C THR A 46 -8.42 -10.95 -2.78
N PRO A 47 -8.19 -9.86 -2.02
CA PRO A 47 -7.19 -9.80 -0.95
C PRO A 47 -7.59 -10.54 0.34
N SER A 48 -8.38 -11.62 0.27
CA SER A 48 -8.76 -12.34 1.47
C SER A 48 -7.51 -12.99 2.11
N ALA A 49 -7.36 -12.85 3.43
CA ALA A 49 -6.22 -13.43 4.15
C ALA A 49 -6.13 -14.95 3.97
N ALA A 50 -7.27 -15.62 3.75
CA ALA A 50 -7.37 -17.06 3.50
C ALA A 50 -6.70 -17.50 2.18
N GLU A 51 -6.62 -16.61 1.19
CA GLU A 51 -5.96 -16.88 -0.09
C GLU A 51 -4.50 -16.41 -0.09
N LEU A 52 -4.22 -15.28 0.57
CA LEU A 52 -2.91 -14.65 0.55
C LEU A 52 -1.88 -15.34 1.45
N GLU A 53 -2.24 -15.76 2.66
CA GLU A 53 -1.30 -16.40 3.58
C GLU A 53 -0.71 -17.71 3.01
N PRO A 54 -1.51 -18.66 2.47
CA PRO A 54 -0.98 -19.87 1.87
C PRO A 54 -0.07 -19.59 0.66
N LEU A 55 -0.43 -18.63 -0.18
CA LEU A 55 0.39 -18.22 -1.33
C LEU A 55 1.75 -17.69 -0.85
N MET A 56 1.76 -16.80 0.14
CA MET A 56 2.99 -16.22 0.69
C MET A 56 3.87 -17.25 1.40
N GLN A 57 3.26 -18.20 2.12
CA GLN A 57 4.00 -19.34 2.69
C GLN A 57 4.67 -20.18 1.58
N ALA A 58 3.99 -20.39 0.45
CA ALA A 58 4.57 -21.09 -0.69
C ALA A 58 5.71 -20.28 -1.34
N VAL A 59 5.57 -18.95 -1.44
CA VAL A 59 6.63 -18.05 -1.92
C VAL A 59 7.89 -18.19 -1.05
N TYR A 60 7.81 -18.07 0.28
CA TYR A 60 9.01 -18.19 1.14
C TYR A 60 9.51 -19.62 1.34
N THR A 61 8.75 -20.62 0.92
CA THR A 61 9.26 -21.99 0.76
C THR A 61 10.17 -22.08 -0.47
N ALA A 62 9.81 -21.40 -1.57
CA ALA A 62 10.57 -21.43 -2.82
C ALA A 62 11.72 -20.41 -2.89
N TYR A 63 11.62 -19.29 -2.18
CA TYR A 63 12.56 -18.17 -2.24
C TYR A 63 13.13 -17.81 -0.86
N ARG A 64 14.31 -17.19 -0.83
CA ARG A 64 14.91 -16.64 0.38
C ARG A 64 14.16 -15.41 0.88
N ASP A 65 14.12 -15.25 2.21
CA ASP A 65 13.46 -14.13 2.87
C ASP A 65 14.36 -12.89 2.87
N GLU A 66 14.38 -12.21 1.72
CA GLU A 66 15.25 -11.04 1.49
C GLU A 66 14.46 -9.79 1.06
N ALA A 67 13.14 -9.88 0.92
CA ALA A 67 12.30 -8.80 0.43
C ALA A 67 11.63 -8.04 1.58
N ASP A 68 11.69 -6.71 1.55
CA ASP A 68 10.88 -5.85 2.44
C ASP A 68 9.41 -5.85 2.00
N PHE A 69 9.18 -5.94 0.68
CA PHE A 69 7.86 -5.99 0.09
C PHE A 69 7.76 -7.13 -0.92
N VAL A 70 6.58 -7.73 -1.03
CA VAL A 70 6.28 -8.67 -2.10
C VAL A 70 5.12 -8.13 -2.92
N PHE A 71 5.31 -8.07 -4.23
CA PHE A 71 4.24 -7.72 -5.18
C PHE A 71 3.65 -9.00 -5.74
N ILE A 72 2.38 -9.25 -5.45
CA ILE A 72 1.60 -10.32 -6.08
C ILE A 72 0.80 -9.69 -7.22
N VAL A 73 1.14 -10.06 -8.45
CA VAL A 73 0.59 -9.44 -9.66
C VAL A 73 -0.20 -10.48 -10.44
N ALA A 74 -1.49 -10.25 -10.69
CA ALA A 74 -2.27 -11.07 -11.59
C ALA A 74 -1.87 -10.80 -13.05
N ASN A 75 -1.81 -11.85 -13.88
CA ASN A 75 -1.43 -11.72 -15.29
C ASN A 75 -2.53 -11.14 -16.21
N ASN A 76 -3.34 -10.20 -15.73
CA ASN A 76 -4.22 -9.41 -16.61
C ASN A 76 -3.41 -8.24 -17.19
N ALA A 77 -3.63 -7.93 -18.47
CA ALA A 77 -2.99 -6.75 -19.07
C ALA A 77 -3.48 -5.48 -18.37
N SER A 78 -4.79 -5.25 -18.40
CA SER A 78 -5.47 -4.13 -17.77
C SER A 78 -6.36 -4.56 -16.60
N HIS A 79 -6.84 -3.58 -15.82
CA HIS A 79 -7.71 -3.81 -14.68
C HIS A 79 -8.99 -4.57 -15.09
N PRO A 80 -9.30 -5.73 -14.47
CA PRO A 80 -10.45 -6.52 -14.87
C PRO A 80 -11.78 -5.87 -14.48
N SER A 81 -12.77 -5.95 -15.38
CA SER A 81 -14.13 -5.46 -15.11
C SER A 81 -14.74 -6.18 -13.89
N GLY A 82 -15.38 -5.40 -13.00
CA GLY A 82 -16.04 -5.91 -11.80
C GLY A 82 -15.11 -6.14 -10.59
N VAL A 83 -13.81 -5.85 -10.69
CA VAL A 83 -12.90 -5.88 -9.54
C VAL A 83 -12.93 -4.53 -8.83
N ALA A 84 -13.29 -4.51 -7.55
CA ALA A 84 -13.53 -3.26 -6.82
C ALA A 84 -12.26 -2.44 -6.53
N HIS A 85 -11.08 -3.07 -6.50
CA HIS A 85 -9.81 -2.43 -6.14
C HIS A 85 -8.85 -2.41 -7.33
N TYR A 86 -8.00 -1.38 -7.41
CA TYR A 86 -6.93 -1.27 -8.42
C TYR A 86 -5.58 -1.77 -7.91
N GLY A 87 -5.44 -1.80 -6.59
CA GLY A 87 -4.35 -2.38 -5.83
C GLY A 87 -4.82 -2.52 -4.39
N SER A 88 -4.05 -3.25 -3.59
CA SER A 88 -4.25 -3.25 -2.14
C SER A 88 -2.94 -3.56 -1.42
N TYR A 89 -2.81 -3.01 -0.23
CA TYR A 89 -1.73 -3.27 0.70
C TYR A 89 -2.21 -4.15 1.85
N GLN A 90 -1.60 -5.33 2.00
CA GLN A 90 -1.71 -6.13 3.19
C GLN A 90 -0.56 -5.79 4.16
N PRO A 91 -0.86 -5.14 5.31
CA PRO A 91 0.15 -4.94 6.35
C PRO A 91 0.62 -6.28 6.91
N VAL A 92 1.94 -6.45 7.04
CA VAL A 92 2.56 -7.62 7.67
C VAL A 92 3.31 -7.25 8.93
N ARG A 93 3.96 -6.08 8.97
CA ARG A 93 4.69 -5.60 10.13
C ARG A 93 4.58 -4.09 10.27
N ASN A 94 4.37 -3.64 11.49
CA ASN A 94 4.69 -2.28 11.90
C ASN A 94 5.65 -2.30 13.08
N ASP A 95 6.88 -1.87 12.83
CA ASP A 95 7.95 -1.68 13.80
C ASP A 95 8.23 -0.19 14.07
N THR A 96 7.44 0.72 13.48
CA THR A 96 7.64 2.15 13.55
C THR A 96 6.66 2.76 14.56
N ARG A 97 7.19 3.48 15.56
CA ARG A 97 6.41 4.22 16.55
C ARG A 97 6.12 5.63 16.04
N GLY A 98 5.14 6.31 16.64
CA GLY A 98 4.82 7.70 16.33
C GLY A 98 4.01 7.87 15.03
N LEU A 99 3.43 6.79 14.50
CA LEU A 99 2.55 6.81 13.33
C LEU A 99 1.06 6.78 13.67
N GLY A 100 0.69 6.80 14.97
CA GLY A 100 -0.68 6.55 15.41
C GLY A 100 -1.11 5.07 15.36
N MET A 101 -0.26 4.20 14.79
CA MET A 101 -0.49 2.75 14.70
C MET A 101 0.13 1.98 15.86
N ALA A 102 -0.52 0.87 16.24
CA ALA A 102 0.11 -0.12 17.13
C ALA A 102 1.30 -0.81 16.44
N LEU A 103 2.27 -1.26 17.24
CA LEU A 103 3.33 -2.13 16.76
C LEU A 103 2.79 -3.56 16.63
N PHE A 104 3.16 -4.25 15.55
CA PHE A 104 2.81 -5.65 15.33
C PHE A 104 3.79 -6.32 14.39
N ASP A 105 3.84 -7.65 14.46
CA ASP A 105 4.59 -8.49 13.52
C ASP A 105 3.79 -9.76 13.21
N ALA A 106 3.30 -9.86 11.98
CA ALA A 106 2.57 -11.00 11.44
C ALA A 106 3.43 -11.83 10.47
N GLY A 107 4.73 -11.55 10.33
CA GLY A 107 5.60 -12.17 9.32
C GLY A 107 5.51 -13.70 9.27
N ALA A 108 5.42 -14.35 10.43
CA ALA A 108 5.34 -15.80 10.54
C ALA A 108 4.10 -16.41 9.86
N ARG A 109 2.97 -15.68 9.80
CA ARG A 109 1.74 -16.10 9.10
C ARG A 109 1.94 -16.15 7.59
N PHE A 110 2.77 -15.25 7.07
CA PHE A 110 3.09 -15.13 5.65
C PHE A 110 4.34 -15.94 5.25
N GLY A 111 4.99 -16.65 6.18
CA GLY A 111 6.20 -17.44 5.89
C GLY A 111 7.51 -16.69 6.08
N SER A 112 7.49 -15.37 6.33
CA SER A 112 8.68 -14.60 6.70
C SER A 112 9.05 -14.89 8.16
N ARG A 113 10.05 -15.76 8.36
CA ARG A 113 10.35 -16.38 9.66
C ARG A 113 11.83 -16.34 10.00
N GLY A 114 12.11 -16.34 11.30
CA GLY A 114 13.47 -16.42 11.82
C GLY A 114 14.18 -15.07 11.88
N PRO A 115 15.49 -15.06 12.18
CA PRO A 115 16.24 -13.83 12.47
C PRO A 115 16.45 -12.92 11.26
N ALA A 116 16.24 -13.43 10.04
CA ALA A 116 16.31 -12.67 8.80
C ALA A 116 14.95 -12.12 8.33
N ALA A 117 13.86 -12.39 9.07
CA ALA A 117 12.52 -11.99 8.67
C ALA A 117 12.39 -10.48 8.55
N ARG A 118 12.10 -9.99 7.35
CA ARG A 118 12.05 -8.55 7.04
C ARG A 118 10.82 -8.12 6.24
N LEU A 119 9.89 -9.04 5.94
CA LEU A 119 8.66 -8.68 5.22
C LEU A 119 7.87 -7.63 6.01
N GLN A 120 7.63 -6.50 5.36
CA GLN A 120 6.90 -5.37 5.90
C GLN A 120 5.45 -5.36 5.41
N GLY A 121 5.21 -5.75 4.17
CA GLY A 121 3.86 -5.87 3.62
C GLY A 121 3.83 -6.54 2.25
N VAL A 122 2.62 -6.87 1.81
CA VAL A 122 2.36 -7.51 0.52
C VAL A 122 1.42 -6.62 -0.28
N MET A 123 1.81 -6.27 -1.50
CA MET A 123 0.97 -5.52 -2.43
C MET A 123 0.33 -6.48 -3.40
N ILE A 124 -0.95 -6.28 -3.68
CA ILE A 124 -1.74 -7.16 -4.54
C ILE A 124 -2.28 -6.32 -5.69
N PHE A 125 -1.94 -6.71 -6.91
CA PHE A 125 -2.32 -6.00 -8.12
C PHE A 125 -3.17 -6.91 -9.03
N PRO A 126 -4.42 -6.53 -9.33
CA PRO A 126 -5.27 -7.27 -10.26
C PRO A 126 -4.83 -7.22 -11.72
N SER A 127 -3.84 -6.38 -12.06
CA SER A 127 -3.29 -6.30 -13.41
C SER A 127 -1.83 -5.86 -13.40
N ARG A 128 -1.12 -6.12 -14.50
CA ARG A 128 0.28 -5.74 -14.70
C ARG A 128 0.46 -4.24 -14.85
N ASP A 129 -0.50 -3.58 -15.52
CA ASP A 129 -0.54 -2.13 -15.71
C ASP A 129 -0.51 -1.34 -14.38
N ALA A 130 -0.96 -1.94 -13.28
CA ALA A 130 -1.00 -1.30 -11.97
C ALA A 130 0.40 -1.00 -11.39
N ILE A 131 1.44 -1.66 -11.91
CA ILE A 131 2.83 -1.39 -11.52
C ILE A 131 3.27 -0.02 -12.03
N LEU A 132 3.08 0.23 -13.33
CA LEU A 132 3.55 1.45 -14.00
C LEU A 132 2.60 2.63 -13.79
N TYR A 133 1.31 2.43 -14.05
CA TYR A 133 0.32 3.52 -14.00
C TYR A 133 -0.23 3.77 -12.59
N GLY A 134 0.01 2.82 -11.68
CA GLY A 134 -0.46 2.86 -10.31
C GLY A 134 -1.61 1.90 -10.05
N PRO A 135 -1.86 1.57 -8.77
CA PRO A 135 -1.55 2.42 -7.62
C PRO A 135 -0.27 2.02 -6.84
N SER A 136 0.79 1.50 -7.47
CA SER A 136 1.99 1.04 -6.75
C SER A 136 2.59 2.00 -5.71
N LEU A 137 2.76 3.28 -6.03
CA LEU A 137 3.23 4.26 -5.04
C LEU A 137 2.23 4.46 -3.89
N HIS A 138 0.93 4.38 -4.17
CA HIS A 138 -0.12 4.49 -3.16
C HIS A 138 -0.10 3.26 -2.24
N GLU A 139 0.01 2.05 -2.80
CA GLU A 139 0.11 0.83 -2.00
C GLU A 139 1.39 0.77 -1.17
N LEU A 140 2.50 1.33 -1.67
CA LEU A 140 3.73 1.49 -0.88
C LEU A 140 3.54 2.46 0.29
N ALA A 141 2.82 3.57 0.11
CA ALA A 141 2.57 4.54 1.18
C ALA A 141 1.80 3.94 2.35
N HIS A 142 0.92 2.96 2.11
CA HIS A 142 0.14 2.31 3.17
C HIS A 142 0.98 1.61 4.23
N ARG A 143 2.25 1.28 3.95
CA ARG A 143 3.19 0.82 4.99
C ARG A 143 3.32 1.81 6.15
N TRP A 144 3.19 3.11 5.85
CA TRP A 144 3.26 4.20 6.81
C TRP A 144 1.99 5.05 6.80
N GLY A 145 0.86 4.47 6.36
CA GLY A 145 -0.37 5.18 6.02
C GLY A 145 -0.95 6.08 7.11
N ASN A 146 -2.03 6.79 6.80
CA ASN A 146 -2.56 7.81 7.71
C ASN A 146 -3.33 7.21 8.90
N ASP A 147 -2.63 7.05 10.02
CA ASP A 147 -3.19 6.98 11.37
C ASP A 147 -2.77 8.21 12.22
N LEU A 148 -2.18 9.21 11.56
CA LEU A 148 -1.67 10.44 12.17
C LEU A 148 -2.79 11.45 12.47
N VAL A 149 -3.78 11.54 11.58
CA VAL A 149 -4.93 12.44 11.73
C VAL A 149 -6.23 11.71 11.40
N ALA A 150 -7.31 12.05 12.12
CA ALA A 150 -8.64 11.57 11.79
C ALA A 150 -9.10 12.17 10.45
N SER A 151 -9.28 11.31 9.44
CA SER A 151 -9.72 11.65 8.09
C SER A 151 -11.13 11.16 7.77
N GLY A 152 -11.59 10.10 8.47
CA GLY A 152 -12.80 9.36 8.13
C GLY A 152 -12.58 8.22 7.14
N ASP A 153 -11.35 8.07 6.63
CA ASP A 153 -10.94 7.05 5.66
C ASP A 153 -9.66 6.37 6.18
N ASP A 154 -9.76 5.08 6.54
CA ASP A 154 -8.67 4.32 7.17
C ASP A 154 -7.43 4.28 6.26
N GLY A 155 -6.29 4.78 6.76
CA GLY A 155 -5.03 4.82 6.01
C GLY A 155 -4.93 5.97 5.00
N HIS A 156 -5.97 6.79 4.83
CA HIS A 156 -6.03 7.90 3.87
C HIS A 156 -6.19 9.26 4.55
N PHE A 157 -5.85 10.32 3.82
CA PHE A 157 -5.84 11.69 4.35
C PHE A 157 -7.17 12.44 4.18
N GLY A 158 -8.13 11.92 3.42
CA GLY A 158 -9.50 12.43 3.36
C GLY A 158 -9.58 13.92 3.03
N PHE A 159 -10.41 14.66 3.77
CA PHE A 159 -10.52 16.12 3.65
C PHE A 159 -9.38 16.85 4.39
N SER A 160 -8.14 16.64 3.97
CA SER A 160 -6.98 17.36 4.48
C SER A 160 -6.06 17.84 3.37
N SER A 161 -5.24 18.83 3.68
CA SER A 161 -4.23 19.36 2.78
C SER A 161 -2.91 18.57 2.81
N ALA A 162 -2.91 17.38 3.43
CA ALA A 162 -1.79 16.46 3.39
C ALA A 162 -1.51 16.05 1.94
N GLY A 163 -2.57 15.70 1.20
CA GLY A 163 -2.55 15.53 -0.24
C GLY A 163 -1.68 14.37 -0.74
N ARG A 164 -1.74 14.15 -2.06
CA ARG A 164 -0.90 13.25 -2.87
C ARG A 164 -1.34 11.78 -2.89
N GLN A 165 -0.48 10.85 -2.52
CA GLN A 165 -0.67 9.43 -2.81
C GLN A 165 -1.86 8.90 -2.06
N LEU A 166 -1.99 9.21 -0.77
CA LEU A 166 -3.06 8.76 0.13
C LEU A 166 -4.25 9.74 0.18
N GLY A 167 -4.44 10.56 -0.85
CA GLY A 167 -5.58 11.45 -0.99
C GLY A 167 -5.42 12.79 -0.27
N GLY A 168 -6.47 13.60 -0.29
CA GLY A 168 -6.47 14.98 0.18
C GLY A 168 -6.18 16.01 -0.90
N PHE A 169 -6.35 17.28 -0.55
CA PHE A 169 -6.17 18.41 -1.45
C PHE A 169 -4.78 19.04 -1.34
N ASP A 170 -4.43 19.88 -2.32
CA ASP A 170 -3.25 20.72 -2.26
C ASP A 170 -3.56 22.01 -1.50
N ALA A 171 -2.82 22.28 -0.42
CA ALA A 171 -2.99 23.46 0.42
C ALA A 171 -2.99 24.79 -0.37
N ARG A 172 -2.26 24.85 -1.50
CA ARG A 172 -2.17 26.06 -2.35
C ARG A 172 -3.48 26.37 -3.07
N THR A 173 -4.37 25.40 -3.17
CA THR A 173 -5.66 25.52 -3.88
C THR A 173 -6.83 25.76 -2.94
N PHE A 174 -6.60 25.66 -1.63
CA PHE A 174 -7.63 25.76 -0.60
C PHE A 174 -8.19 27.18 -0.51
N GLN A 175 -9.52 27.29 -0.55
CA GLN A 175 -10.27 28.53 -0.47
C GLN A 175 -11.40 28.39 0.54
N ASP A 176 -11.50 29.36 1.47
CA ASP A 176 -12.67 29.53 2.32
C ASP A 176 -13.70 30.40 1.58
N LEU A 177 -14.86 29.83 1.28
CA LEU A 177 -15.95 30.50 0.58
C LEU A 177 -16.94 31.17 1.55
N GLY A 178 -16.70 31.08 2.85
CA GLY A 178 -17.59 31.54 3.91
C GLY A 178 -18.70 30.54 4.25
N GLY A 179 -19.33 30.75 5.42
CA GLY A 179 -20.45 29.92 5.87
C GLY A 179 -20.10 28.45 6.13
N GLY A 180 -18.82 28.15 6.41
CA GLY A 180 -18.33 26.77 6.59
C GLY A 180 -18.21 25.97 5.30
N THR A 181 -18.18 26.65 4.15
CA THR A 181 -17.99 26.05 2.82
C THR A 181 -16.59 26.37 2.31
N TYR A 182 -15.95 25.37 1.72
CA TYR A 182 -14.57 25.41 1.24
C TYR A 182 -14.50 24.85 -0.18
N GLN A 183 -13.46 25.23 -0.91
CA GLN A 183 -13.12 24.65 -2.20
C GLN A 183 -11.62 24.36 -2.27
N ALA A 184 -11.25 23.20 -2.82
CA ALA A 184 -9.85 22.84 -3.06
C ALA A 184 -9.73 21.82 -4.21
N THR A 185 -8.53 21.62 -4.74
CA THR A 185 -8.23 20.59 -5.76
C THR A 185 -6.94 19.83 -5.41
N SER A 186 -6.62 18.77 -6.16
CA SER A 186 -5.39 18.01 -5.96
C SER A 186 -4.12 18.78 -6.36
N GLY A 187 -4.26 19.97 -6.95
CA GLY A 187 -3.15 20.79 -7.44
C GLY A 187 -2.50 20.26 -8.73
N GLN A 188 -2.97 19.14 -9.29
CA GLN A 188 -2.53 18.65 -10.59
C GLN A 188 -3.03 19.56 -11.72
N PRO A 189 -2.30 19.65 -12.85
CA PRO A 189 -2.75 20.41 -14.02
C PRO A 189 -4.15 20.00 -14.47
N GLY A 190 -5.08 20.97 -14.53
CA GLY A 190 -6.47 20.74 -14.93
C GLY A 190 -7.38 20.10 -13.87
N ALA A 191 -6.87 19.79 -12.68
CA ALA A 191 -7.69 19.24 -11.60
C ALA A 191 -8.77 20.24 -11.14
N ARG A 192 -10.01 19.75 -11.07
CA ARG A 192 -11.18 20.50 -10.56
C ARG A 192 -11.60 20.07 -9.16
N THR A 193 -11.00 19.00 -8.65
CA THR A 193 -11.29 18.39 -7.36
C THR A 193 -10.07 17.62 -6.86
N PHE A 194 -10.21 16.90 -5.76
CA PHE A 194 -9.24 15.99 -5.17
C PHE A 194 -9.94 14.70 -4.75
N GLY A 195 -9.19 13.61 -4.66
CA GLY A 195 -9.70 12.36 -4.10
C GLY A 195 -9.46 12.29 -2.60
N LEU A 196 -10.42 11.71 -1.88
CA LEU A 196 -10.28 11.45 -0.43
C LEU A 196 -9.24 10.36 -0.14
N ILE A 197 -9.14 9.41 -1.07
CA ILE A 197 -8.34 8.18 -0.95
C ILE A 197 -7.06 8.27 -1.78
N ALA A 198 -7.11 8.82 -3.00
CA ALA A 198 -5.96 8.91 -3.89
C ALA A 198 -6.10 10.05 -4.91
N ASN A 199 -4.99 10.55 -5.47
CA ASN A 199 -5.02 11.63 -6.47
C ASN A 199 -4.44 11.30 -7.85
N GLY A 200 -4.03 10.06 -8.15
CA GLY A 200 -3.63 9.75 -9.54
C GLY A 200 -2.64 8.60 -9.74
N GLY A 201 -2.74 7.52 -8.97
CA GLY A 201 -1.87 6.36 -9.18
C GLY A 201 -0.40 6.70 -8.97
N ASN A 202 0.44 6.53 -9.98
CA ASN A 202 1.86 6.91 -9.91
C ASN A 202 2.15 8.31 -10.48
N SER A 203 1.13 9.12 -10.81
CA SER A 203 1.29 10.45 -11.42
C SER A 203 1.45 11.60 -10.42
N VAL A 204 1.58 11.30 -9.11
CA VAL A 204 1.89 12.30 -8.09
C VAL A 204 3.05 11.82 -7.20
N PRO A 205 3.92 12.72 -6.72
CA PRO A 205 4.94 12.36 -5.74
C PRO A 205 4.35 12.35 -4.33
N TYR A 206 5.10 11.90 -3.33
CA TYR A 206 4.65 11.94 -1.94
C TYR A 206 4.64 13.37 -1.34
N SER A 207 3.70 13.61 -0.44
CA SER A 207 3.62 14.83 0.37
C SER A 207 4.63 14.86 1.51
N ASP A 208 4.80 16.02 2.16
CA ASP A 208 5.73 16.12 3.29
C ASP A 208 5.34 15.20 4.45
N VAL A 209 4.05 15.12 4.79
CA VAL A 209 3.59 14.26 5.89
C VAL A 209 3.70 12.78 5.55
N GLU A 210 3.47 12.40 4.29
CA GLU A 210 3.76 11.04 3.79
C GLU A 210 5.26 10.73 3.96
N LEU A 211 6.15 11.60 3.46
CA LEU A 211 7.61 11.42 3.57
C LEU A 211 8.10 11.41 5.03
N TYR A 212 7.46 12.16 5.91
CA TYR A 212 7.73 12.12 7.35
C TYR A 212 7.33 10.78 7.96
N ALA A 213 6.16 10.25 7.60
CA ALA A 213 5.72 8.94 8.05
C ALA A 213 6.69 7.84 7.57
N MET A 214 7.14 7.92 6.31
CA MET A 214 8.20 7.05 5.76
C MET A 214 9.53 7.18 6.50
N GLY A 215 9.73 8.29 7.22
CA GLY A 215 10.97 8.59 7.94
C GLY A 215 12.08 9.06 7.02
N VAL A 216 11.75 9.69 5.90
CA VAL A 216 12.75 10.18 4.92
C VAL A 216 12.99 11.68 5.00
N ILE A 217 12.11 12.44 5.66
CA ILE A 217 12.35 13.83 6.08
C ILE A 217 12.21 14.00 7.59
N ALA A 218 12.77 15.07 8.13
CA ALA A 218 12.70 15.36 9.56
C ALA A 218 11.39 16.12 9.91
N PRO A 219 10.94 16.09 11.19
CA PRO A 219 9.71 16.80 11.59
C PRO A 219 9.72 18.29 11.24
N GLN A 220 10.87 18.96 11.32
CA GLN A 220 10.98 20.40 11.00
C GLN A 220 10.83 20.71 9.50
N ASP A 221 10.97 19.71 8.64
CA ASP A 221 10.82 19.85 7.18
C ASP A 221 9.38 19.58 6.73
N VAL A 222 8.47 19.26 7.67
CA VAL A 222 7.05 19.05 7.38
C VAL A 222 6.33 20.39 7.42
N ALA A 223 5.85 20.86 6.27
CA ALA A 223 4.99 22.03 6.21
C ALA A 223 3.69 21.81 7.01
N PRO A 224 3.18 22.82 7.73
CA PRO A 224 1.86 22.75 8.34
C PRO A 224 0.78 22.48 7.29
N PHE A 225 -0.17 21.60 7.62
CA PHE A 225 -1.25 21.20 6.72
C PHE A 225 -2.62 21.35 7.40
N GLN A 226 -3.67 21.49 6.61
CA GLN A 226 -5.03 21.67 7.10
C GLN A 226 -5.75 20.33 7.21
N VAL A 227 -6.58 20.15 8.23
CA VAL A 227 -7.50 19.01 8.37
C VAL A 227 -8.90 19.56 8.60
N ALA A 228 -9.86 19.13 7.78
CA ALA A 228 -11.25 19.55 7.87
C ALA A 228 -12.07 18.53 8.69
N ASP A 229 -12.57 18.95 9.85
CA ASP A 229 -13.30 18.07 10.75
C ASP A 229 -14.80 18.01 10.39
N GLY A 230 -15.33 16.78 10.29
CA GLY A 230 -16.73 16.56 9.91
C GLY A 230 -17.05 17.07 8.52
N ALA A 231 -16.08 16.96 7.61
CA ALA A 231 -16.22 17.42 6.25
C ALA A 231 -17.13 16.52 5.41
N ARG A 232 -17.79 17.12 4.41
CA ARG A 232 -18.65 16.42 3.46
C ARG A 232 -18.69 17.17 2.13
N TRP A 233 -18.71 16.44 1.03
CA TRP A 233 -18.89 17.01 -0.29
C TRP A 233 -20.20 17.80 -0.39
N VAL A 234 -20.12 18.97 -1.01
CA VAL A 234 -21.26 19.72 -1.54
C VAL A 234 -21.34 19.47 -3.05
N ASP A 235 -20.21 19.61 -3.73
CA ASP A 235 -20.03 19.29 -5.14
C ASP A 235 -18.61 18.71 -5.32
N GLU A 236 -18.53 17.38 -5.30
CA GLU A 236 -17.28 16.64 -5.48
C GLU A 236 -16.64 16.95 -6.84
N THR A 237 -17.41 17.22 -7.90
CA THR A 237 -16.84 17.47 -9.23
C THR A 237 -16.11 18.81 -9.33
N ARG A 238 -16.36 19.71 -8.36
CA ARG A 238 -15.76 21.04 -8.25
C ARG A 238 -14.90 21.21 -7.00
N GLY A 239 -14.68 20.13 -6.27
CA GLY A 239 -13.87 20.16 -5.05
C GLY A 239 -14.48 21.01 -3.94
N THR A 240 -15.80 21.23 -3.95
CA THR A 240 -16.50 22.06 -2.97
C THR A 240 -17.05 21.18 -1.85
N PHE A 241 -16.73 21.51 -0.60
CA PHE A 241 -17.16 20.77 0.58
C PHE A 241 -17.54 21.70 1.73
N THR A 242 -18.27 21.17 2.70
CA THR A 242 -18.50 21.84 3.98
C THR A 242 -17.70 21.15 5.07
N ALA A 243 -17.34 21.87 6.12
CA ALA A 243 -16.74 21.29 7.32
C ALA A 243 -17.21 22.06 8.56
N ARG A 244 -17.14 21.40 9.73
CA ARG A 244 -17.45 22.05 11.01
C ARG A 244 -16.35 23.02 11.42
N SER A 245 -15.11 22.61 11.19
CA SER A 245 -13.89 23.37 11.45
C SER A 245 -12.80 22.92 10.48
N VAL A 246 -11.87 23.81 10.19
CA VAL A 246 -10.61 23.47 9.51
C VAL A 246 -9.48 23.89 10.44
N ARG A 247 -8.67 22.93 10.88
CA ARG A 247 -7.56 23.15 11.80
C ARG A 247 -6.22 22.99 11.09
N THR A 248 -5.24 23.77 11.52
CA THR A 248 -3.85 23.58 11.09
C THR A 248 -3.19 22.53 11.97
N VAL A 249 -2.45 21.62 11.36
CA VAL A 249 -1.69 20.55 12.00
C VAL A 249 -0.23 20.71 11.66
N THR A 250 0.62 20.61 12.66
CA THR A 250 2.08 20.69 12.55
C THR A 250 2.71 19.37 12.97
N ALA A 251 3.99 19.15 12.60
CA ALA A 251 4.74 17.99 13.08
C ALA A 251 4.87 17.97 14.62
N ALA A 252 4.85 19.13 15.27
CA ALA A 252 4.84 19.25 16.72
C ALA A 252 3.54 18.70 17.32
N ASP A 253 2.39 18.98 16.70
CA ASP A 253 1.10 18.41 17.11
C ASP A 253 1.09 16.89 16.95
N LEU A 254 1.60 16.38 15.83
CA LEU A 254 1.74 14.94 15.59
C LEU A 254 2.62 14.28 16.65
N THR A 255 3.75 14.92 17.00
CA THR A 255 4.67 14.43 18.04
C THR A 255 4.04 14.48 19.43
N ALA A 256 3.29 15.54 19.74
CA ALA A 256 2.59 15.67 21.02
C ALA A 256 1.50 14.60 21.18
N GLN A 257 0.82 14.25 20.09
CA GLN A 257 -0.26 13.27 20.11
C GLN A 257 0.25 11.81 20.11
N HIS A 258 1.22 11.50 19.24
CA HIS A 258 1.63 10.11 18.96
C HIS A 258 3.02 9.75 19.49
N GLY A 259 3.74 10.72 20.07
CA GLY A 259 5.17 10.62 20.33
C GLY A 259 6.01 10.84 19.06
N PRO A 260 7.34 10.98 19.20
CA PRO A 260 8.22 11.15 18.05
C PRO A 260 8.25 9.87 17.20
N ARG A 261 8.32 10.04 15.88
CA ARG A 261 8.49 8.92 14.95
C ARG A 261 9.82 8.21 15.22
N GLN A 262 9.77 6.90 15.46
CA GLN A 262 10.96 6.08 15.72
C GLN A 262 10.98 4.82 14.85
N PRO A 263 12.10 4.50 14.16
CA PRO A 263 13.39 5.22 14.15
C PRO A 263 13.27 6.67 13.64
N ASP A 264 14.20 7.57 13.96
CA ASP A 264 14.12 8.92 13.39
C ASP A 264 14.62 8.94 11.93
N VAL A 265 14.57 10.09 11.26
CA VAL A 265 15.04 10.22 9.86
C VAL A 265 16.48 9.73 9.65
N ARG A 266 17.34 9.82 10.66
CA ARG A 266 18.76 9.43 10.59
C ARG A 266 18.96 7.92 10.62
N ARG A 267 18.02 7.19 11.22
CA ARG A 267 18.10 5.73 11.42
C ARG A 267 17.07 4.94 10.61
N SER A 268 16.10 5.61 10.01
CA SER A 268 15.06 4.96 9.21
C SER A 268 15.65 4.40 7.92
N GLN A 269 15.20 3.21 7.55
CA GLN A 269 15.52 2.59 6.26
C GLN A 269 15.20 3.55 5.11
N LYS A 270 16.10 3.61 4.12
CA LYS A 270 15.96 4.42 2.90
C LYS A 270 16.02 3.59 1.63
N THR A 271 16.59 2.39 1.74
CA THR A 271 16.66 1.42 0.65
C THR A 271 15.77 0.26 0.99
N PHE A 272 14.74 0.06 0.18
CA PHE A 272 13.81 -1.05 0.29
C PHE A 272 14.03 -2.04 -0.84
N THR A 273 13.53 -3.25 -0.68
CA THR A 273 13.66 -4.32 -1.67
C THR A 273 12.31 -4.94 -1.95
N VAL A 274 12.08 -5.30 -3.21
CA VAL A 274 10.84 -5.92 -3.67
C VAL A 274 11.13 -7.23 -4.40
N LEU A 275 10.36 -8.26 -4.07
CA LEU A 275 10.21 -9.46 -4.89
C LEU A 275 8.88 -9.39 -5.61
N THR A 276 8.91 -9.47 -6.94
CA THR A 276 7.69 -9.51 -7.76
C THR A 276 7.35 -10.95 -8.12
N VAL A 277 6.11 -11.36 -7.84
CA VAL A 277 5.54 -12.66 -8.17
C VAL A 277 4.41 -12.45 -9.16
N LEU A 278 4.63 -12.86 -10.42
CA LEU A 278 3.58 -12.89 -11.45
C LEU A 278 2.79 -14.18 -11.31
N VAL A 279 1.49 -14.04 -11.07
CA VAL A 279 0.55 -15.11 -10.80
C VAL A 279 -0.39 -15.31 -11.98
N ASP A 280 -0.53 -16.56 -12.40
CA ASP A 280 -1.50 -16.95 -13.42
C ASP A 280 -1.95 -18.42 -13.22
N ARG A 281 -3.01 -18.84 -13.91
CA ARG A 281 -3.50 -20.22 -13.94
C ARG A 281 -2.66 -21.12 -14.84
N GLU A 282 -2.00 -20.52 -15.82
CA GLU A 282 -1.08 -21.18 -16.74
C GLU A 282 0.29 -20.50 -16.68
N LEU A 283 1.28 -21.03 -17.40
CA LEU A 283 2.59 -20.38 -17.45
C LEU A 283 2.46 -19.04 -18.21
N PRO A 284 2.85 -17.89 -17.60
CA PRO A 284 2.79 -16.60 -18.29
C PRO A 284 3.64 -16.59 -19.56
N SER A 285 3.18 -15.87 -20.58
CA SER A 285 3.95 -15.73 -21.83
C SER A 285 5.22 -14.90 -21.62
N ALA A 286 6.22 -15.08 -22.49
CA ALA A 286 7.45 -14.28 -22.42
C ALA A 286 7.18 -12.77 -22.54
N ALA A 287 6.20 -12.38 -23.36
CA ALA A 287 5.79 -10.98 -23.50
C ALA A 287 5.16 -10.44 -22.20
N ASP A 288 4.39 -11.27 -21.50
CA ASP A 288 3.78 -10.85 -20.24
C ASP A 288 4.82 -10.64 -19.14
N VAL A 289 5.78 -11.55 -19.04
CA VAL A 289 6.90 -11.44 -18.11
C VAL A 289 7.73 -10.18 -18.42
N GLN A 290 8.03 -9.92 -19.69
CA GLN A 290 8.78 -8.72 -20.10
C GLN A 290 8.05 -7.42 -19.76
N ALA A 291 6.71 -7.38 -19.89
CA ALA A 291 5.93 -6.22 -19.50
C ALA A 291 6.03 -5.93 -17.99
N VAL A 292 5.97 -6.97 -17.15
CA VAL A 292 6.15 -6.84 -15.70
C VAL A 292 7.58 -6.43 -15.36
N GLN A 293 8.59 -7.04 -16.00
CA GLN A 293 9.99 -6.67 -15.82
C GLN A 293 10.24 -5.19 -16.14
N ALA A 294 9.70 -4.70 -17.26
CA ALA A 294 9.82 -3.30 -17.66
C ALA A 294 9.14 -2.35 -16.66
N ALA A 295 7.91 -2.68 -16.22
CA ALA A 295 7.18 -1.87 -15.26
C ALA A 295 7.87 -1.81 -13.89
N VAL A 296 8.39 -2.94 -13.40
CA VAL A 296 9.14 -2.99 -12.14
C VAL A 296 10.48 -2.26 -12.28
N ALA A 297 11.18 -2.43 -13.40
CA ALA A 297 12.45 -1.73 -13.67
C ALA A 297 12.25 -0.21 -13.67
N HIS A 298 11.17 0.28 -14.28
CA HIS A 298 10.78 1.70 -14.20
C HIS A 298 10.52 2.12 -12.76
N LEU A 299 9.59 1.47 -12.05
CA LEU A 299 9.24 1.85 -10.66
C LEU A 299 10.46 1.87 -9.72
N THR A 300 11.43 0.99 -9.95
CA THR A 300 12.65 0.81 -9.14
C THR A 300 13.87 1.57 -9.66
N GLN A 301 13.74 2.34 -10.75
CA GLN A 301 14.84 3.13 -11.27
C GLN A 301 15.29 4.19 -10.25
N VAL A 302 16.61 4.33 -10.13
CA VAL A 302 17.26 5.32 -9.27
C VAL A 302 17.75 6.48 -10.13
N GLY A 303 17.45 7.70 -9.69
CA GLY A 303 17.68 8.92 -10.45
C GLY A 303 16.48 9.25 -11.34
N SER A 304 16.39 10.51 -11.76
CA SER A 304 15.27 10.94 -12.59
C SER A 304 15.35 10.33 -13.98
N ASP A 305 14.21 9.89 -14.50
CA ASP A 305 14.04 9.44 -15.89
C ASP A 305 13.58 10.58 -16.82
N GLY A 306 13.20 11.73 -16.25
CA GLY A 306 12.72 12.91 -16.96
C GLY A 306 11.24 12.83 -17.36
N ASP A 307 10.49 11.79 -16.94
CA ASP A 307 9.06 11.65 -17.15
C ASP A 307 8.28 12.20 -15.94
N ASP A 308 7.54 13.29 -16.15
CA ASP A 308 6.72 13.90 -15.10
C ASP A 308 5.30 13.29 -15.02
N ARG A 309 5.00 12.30 -15.85
CA ARG A 309 3.67 11.65 -15.91
C ARG A 309 3.54 10.48 -14.96
N TYR A 310 4.62 9.72 -14.77
CA TYR A 310 4.64 8.54 -13.91
C TYR A 310 5.95 8.50 -13.13
N PHE A 311 5.86 8.77 -11.85
CA PHE A 311 7.03 8.81 -10.99
C PHE A 311 7.56 7.40 -10.70
N THR A 312 8.88 7.28 -10.71
CA THR A 312 9.57 6.17 -10.03
C THR A 312 9.46 6.34 -8.51
N PHE A 313 9.78 5.30 -7.72
CA PHE A 313 9.81 5.43 -6.25
C PHE A 313 10.87 6.44 -5.80
N TRP A 314 12.01 6.51 -6.50
CA TRP A 314 13.06 7.48 -6.23
C TRP A 314 12.54 8.92 -6.43
N GLU A 315 11.88 9.20 -7.56
CA GLU A 315 11.40 10.56 -7.83
C GLU A 315 10.23 10.95 -6.92
N ALA A 316 9.31 10.02 -6.66
CA ALA A 316 8.20 10.24 -5.74
C ALA A 316 8.67 10.59 -4.33
N THR A 317 9.83 10.07 -3.92
CA THR A 317 10.48 10.37 -2.63
C THR A 317 11.47 11.53 -2.69
N ARG A 318 11.51 12.29 -3.80
CA ARG A 318 12.44 13.43 -4.01
C ARG A 318 13.92 13.00 -3.96
N GLY A 319 14.18 11.75 -4.33
CA GLY A 319 15.49 11.13 -4.30
C GLY A 319 16.01 10.78 -2.91
N LEU A 320 15.14 10.78 -1.90
CA LEU A 320 15.51 10.49 -0.51
C LEU A 320 15.46 9.01 -0.15
N ALA A 321 14.83 8.18 -0.99
CA ALA A 321 14.75 6.73 -0.82
C ALA A 321 14.78 6.00 -2.17
N ASP A 322 15.11 4.72 -2.13
CA ASP A 322 15.13 3.84 -3.30
C ASP A 322 14.45 2.50 -3.03
N LEU A 323 13.84 1.94 -4.06
CA LEU A 323 13.26 0.60 -4.07
C LEU A 323 14.06 -0.24 -5.05
N ARG A 324 14.52 -1.42 -4.63
CA ARG A 324 15.34 -2.31 -5.44
C ARG A 324 14.61 -3.61 -5.75
N VAL A 325 14.48 -3.93 -7.02
CA VAL A 325 14.01 -5.25 -7.42
C VAL A 325 15.05 -6.31 -7.09
N LEU A 326 14.60 -7.41 -6.48
CA LEU A 326 15.45 -8.56 -6.22
C LEU A 326 15.43 -9.52 -7.41
N ASP A 327 16.57 -10.12 -7.71
CA ASP A 327 16.65 -11.17 -8.71
C ASP A 327 16.01 -12.46 -8.17
N ALA A 328 14.80 -12.76 -8.62
CA ALA A 328 14.06 -13.95 -8.25
C ALA A 328 14.84 -15.25 -8.55
N GLY A 329 15.63 -15.30 -9.62
CA GLY A 329 16.47 -16.45 -9.96
C GLY A 329 17.56 -16.69 -8.92
N ALA A 330 18.23 -15.61 -8.48
CA ALA A 330 19.24 -15.68 -7.43
C ALA A 330 18.66 -15.97 -6.03
N LEU A 331 17.40 -15.58 -5.78
CA LEU A 331 16.72 -15.82 -4.50
C LEU A 331 16.17 -17.24 -4.34
N ARG A 332 15.99 -17.98 -5.43
CA ARG A 332 15.39 -19.31 -5.40
C ARG A 332 16.23 -20.28 -4.57
N ARG A 333 15.56 -21.16 -3.82
CA ARG A 333 16.17 -22.25 -3.02
C ARG A 333 16.32 -23.54 -3.82
#